data_AF-A0A958P6Q4-F1
#
_entry.id   AF-A0A958P6Q4-F1
#
_cell.length_a   1.000
_cell.length_b   1.000
_cell.length_c   1.000
_cell.angle_alpha   90.00
_cell.angle_beta   90.00
_cell.angle_gamma   90.00
#
_symmetry.space_group_name_H-M   'P 1'
#
loop_
_entity.id
_entity.type
_entity.pdbx_description
1 polymer ?
#
loop_
_entity_poly.entity_id
_entity_poly.type
_entity_poly.pdbx_seq_one_letter_code
_entity_poly.pdbx_strand_id
1 'polypeptide(L)'
;MFVISTRLFIAVLVETLLVLSAVPALAYAGYFPYSYRMAPAFIVIFLSLFRMFQEKWTLQKLGLAPSQPFAGLSVHLTLTFLGATFTYAFITWYYKDWRPFPLQGWMVAVSLFLSFVQELIFRTFMIESLEDRNWKKWQILWLTSLTFSFIHIIYPHHTLMFMALTFAFSWMATLLYFRYRNLYLVTLSHFVLNLLVLYLGLHT
;
A
#
# COMPACT_ATOMS: atom_id res chain seq x y z
N MET A 1 14.94 -30.01 4.90
CA MET A 1 14.85 -28.75 4.13
C MET A 1 13.60 -28.87 3.26
N PHE A 2 12.49 -28.21 3.62
CA PHE A 2 11.24 -28.34 2.86
C PHE A 2 11.33 -27.49 1.59
N VAL A 3 11.51 -28.13 0.44
CA VAL A 3 11.36 -27.48 -0.86
C VAL A 3 9.87 -27.24 -1.06
N ILE A 4 9.41 -26.04 -0.70
CA ILE A 4 8.03 -25.65 -1.00
C ILE A 4 7.90 -25.55 -2.51
N SER A 5 7.00 -26.36 -3.08
CA SER A 5 6.81 -26.40 -4.53
C SER A 5 6.36 -25.03 -5.06
N THR A 6 6.81 -24.69 -6.27
CA THR A 6 6.37 -23.51 -7.03
C THR A 6 4.84 -23.39 -7.08
N ARG A 7 4.11 -24.50 -7.01
CA ARG A 7 2.65 -24.55 -7.00
C ARG A 7 2.04 -23.93 -5.75
N LEU A 8 2.57 -24.23 -4.56
CA LEU A 8 2.06 -23.66 -3.30
C LEU A 8 2.27 -22.13 -3.28
N PHE A 9 3.39 -21.67 -3.85
CA PHE A 9 3.66 -20.25 -3.96
C PHE A 9 2.70 -19.54 -4.91
N ILE A 10 2.39 -20.15 -6.07
CA ILE A 10 1.39 -19.62 -7.01
C ILE A 10 0.04 -19.49 -6.33
N ALA A 11 -0.37 -20.51 -5.57
CA ALA A 11 -1.61 -20.46 -4.81
C ALA A 11 -1.62 -19.26 -3.85
N VAL A 12 -0.61 -19.09 -2.99
CA VAL A 12 -0.57 -17.98 -2.02
C VAL A 12 -0.60 -16.60 -2.69
N LEU A 13 0.15 -16.40 -3.79
CA LEU A 13 0.12 -15.10 -4.48
C LEU A 13 -1.25 -14.82 -5.11
N VAL A 14 -1.84 -15.83 -5.75
CA VAL A 14 -3.17 -15.72 -6.36
C VAL A 14 -4.21 -15.50 -5.28
N GLU A 15 -4.15 -16.22 -4.17
CA GLU A 15 -5.00 -16.03 -3.00
C GLU A 15 -4.86 -14.62 -2.43
N THR A 16 -3.65 -14.11 -2.26
CA THR A 16 -3.42 -12.73 -1.80
C THR A 16 -4.06 -11.72 -2.75
N LEU A 17 -3.86 -11.86 -4.07
CA LEU A 17 -4.50 -10.97 -5.05
C LEU A 17 -6.02 -11.10 -5.04
N LEU A 18 -6.54 -12.33 -4.97
CA LEU A 18 -7.97 -12.59 -4.90
C LEU A 18 -8.57 -11.99 -3.63
N VAL A 19 -7.96 -12.14 -2.47
CA VAL A 19 -8.49 -11.57 -1.23
C VAL A 19 -8.37 -10.04 -1.25
N LEU A 20 -7.23 -9.50 -1.72
CA LEU A 20 -7.03 -8.05 -1.84
C LEU A 20 -8.00 -7.40 -2.83
N SER A 21 -8.46 -8.09 -3.87
CA SER A 21 -9.39 -7.52 -4.86
C SER A 21 -10.85 -7.94 -4.60
N ALA A 22 -11.14 -9.22 -4.40
CA ALA A 22 -12.52 -9.71 -4.26
C ALA A 22 -13.22 -9.13 -3.04
N VAL A 23 -12.54 -9.00 -1.90
CA VAL A 23 -13.19 -8.48 -0.67
C VAL A 23 -13.58 -7.01 -0.83
N PRO A 24 -12.69 -6.10 -1.25
CA PRO A 24 -13.09 -4.74 -1.60
C PRO A 24 -14.21 -4.66 -2.63
N ALA A 25 -14.18 -5.50 -3.67
CA ALA A 25 -15.22 -5.54 -4.69
C ALA A 25 -16.59 -5.97 -4.13
N LEU A 26 -16.61 -7.02 -3.31
CA LEU A 26 -17.83 -7.52 -2.66
C LEU A 26 -18.37 -6.53 -1.63
N ALA A 27 -17.47 -5.85 -0.89
CA ALA A 27 -17.85 -4.79 0.04
C ALA A 27 -18.46 -3.59 -0.70
N TYR A 28 -17.84 -3.17 -1.80
CA TYR A 28 -18.35 -2.10 -2.65
C TYR A 28 -19.71 -2.44 -3.28
N ALA A 29 -19.88 -3.69 -3.72
CA ALA A 29 -21.14 -4.18 -4.30
C ALA A 29 -22.24 -4.45 -3.24
N GLY A 30 -21.95 -4.26 -1.94
CA GLY A 30 -22.91 -4.47 -0.85
C GLY A 30 -23.14 -5.93 -0.45
N TYR A 31 -22.41 -6.89 -1.03
CA TYR A 31 -22.48 -8.30 -0.68
C TYR A 31 -21.72 -8.66 0.60
N PHE A 32 -20.79 -7.80 1.03
CA PHE A 32 -19.98 -8.00 2.22
C PHE A 32 -20.10 -6.78 3.16
N PRO A 33 -20.55 -6.96 4.41
CA PRO A 33 -20.72 -5.82 5.31
C PRO A 33 -19.40 -5.09 5.53
N TYR A 34 -19.44 -3.77 5.41
CA TYR A 34 -18.26 -2.91 5.52
C TYR A 34 -17.51 -3.11 6.84
N SER A 35 -18.21 -3.42 7.94
CA SER A 35 -17.62 -3.71 9.26
C SER A 35 -16.67 -4.90 9.26
N TYR A 36 -16.84 -5.87 8.37
CA TYR A 36 -16.00 -7.07 8.31
C TYR A 36 -14.75 -6.91 7.44
N ARG A 37 -14.55 -5.78 6.76
CA ARG A 37 -13.43 -5.56 5.81
C ARG A 37 -12.04 -5.78 6.42
N MET A 38 -11.91 -5.62 7.73
CA MET A 38 -10.63 -5.82 8.44
C MET A 38 -10.24 -7.29 8.53
N ALA A 39 -11.19 -8.22 8.63
CA ALA A 39 -10.86 -9.63 8.82
C ALA A 39 -10.10 -10.21 7.62
N PRO A 40 -10.53 -10.00 6.36
CA PRO A 40 -9.75 -10.46 5.21
C PRO A 40 -8.42 -9.74 5.05
N ALA A 41 -8.33 -8.46 5.43
CA ALA A 41 -7.05 -7.75 5.46
C ALA A 41 -6.06 -8.43 6.43
N PHE A 42 -6.51 -8.80 7.64
CA PHE A 42 -5.68 -9.56 8.58
C PHE A 42 -5.28 -10.94 8.07
N ILE A 43 -6.15 -11.63 7.34
CA ILE A 43 -5.81 -12.91 6.68
C ILE A 43 -4.68 -12.70 5.67
N VAL A 44 -4.77 -11.69 4.80
CA VAL A 44 -3.72 -11.37 3.83
C VAL A 44 -2.40 -11.03 4.52
N ILE A 45 -2.45 -10.21 5.57
CA ILE A 45 -1.28 -9.86 6.38
C ILE A 45 -0.64 -11.13 6.96
N PHE A 46 -1.44 -11.98 7.61
CA PHE A 46 -0.98 -13.21 8.23
C PHE A 46 -0.35 -14.16 7.21
N LEU A 47 -1.01 -14.43 6.08
CA LEU A 47 -0.49 -15.31 5.03
C LEU A 47 0.81 -14.77 4.43
N SER A 48 0.89 -13.45 4.20
CA SER A 48 2.09 -12.79 3.69
C SER A 48 3.26 -12.92 4.67
N LEU A 49 3.03 -12.62 5.96
CA LEU A 49 4.05 -12.73 7.02
C LEU A 49 4.50 -14.17 7.24
N PHE A 50 3.55 -15.11 7.31
CA PHE A 50 3.82 -16.53 7.45
C PHE A 50 4.71 -17.01 6.30
N ARG A 51 4.43 -16.58 5.07
CA ARG A 51 5.24 -16.94 3.90
C ARG A 51 6.64 -16.35 3.97
N MET A 52 6.77 -15.05 4.27
CA MET A 52 8.07 -14.39 4.44
C MET A 52 8.93 -15.09 5.49
N PHE A 53 8.31 -15.55 6.59
CA PHE A 53 8.98 -16.33 7.64
C PHE A 53 9.41 -17.72 7.14
N GLN A 54 8.51 -18.46 6.47
CA GLN A 54 8.83 -19.78 5.92
C GLN A 54 9.98 -19.74 4.91
N GLU A 55 10.01 -18.71 4.05
CA GLU A 55 11.08 -18.50 3.07
C GLU A 55 12.35 -17.87 3.67
N LYS A 56 12.34 -17.55 4.97
CA LYS A 56 13.48 -16.94 5.68
C LYS A 56 13.98 -15.66 5.00
N TRP A 57 13.06 -14.79 4.58
CA TRP A 57 13.43 -13.52 3.95
C TRP A 57 14.31 -12.70 4.91
N THR A 58 15.45 -12.26 4.40
CA THR A 58 16.38 -11.43 5.17
C THR A 58 15.87 -10.00 5.26
N LEU A 59 16.32 -9.23 6.26
CA LEU A 59 15.99 -7.80 6.36
C LEU A 59 16.36 -7.04 5.07
N GLN A 60 17.39 -7.48 4.36
CA GLN A 60 17.76 -6.90 3.07
C GLN A 60 16.73 -7.16 1.99
N LYS A 61 16.24 -8.40 1.86
CA LYS A 61 15.13 -8.73 0.95
C LYS A 61 13.85 -7.98 1.32
N LEU A 62 13.66 -7.73 2.63
CA LEU A 62 12.53 -6.95 3.12
C LEU A 62 12.63 -5.44 2.81
N GLY A 63 13.75 -4.95 2.30
CA GLY A 63 14.01 -3.51 2.16
C GLY A 63 14.17 -2.80 3.51
N LEU A 64 14.48 -3.55 4.56
CA LEU A 64 14.71 -3.11 5.94
C LEU A 64 16.21 -3.09 6.30
N ALA A 65 17.10 -3.15 5.29
CA ALA A 65 18.54 -3.19 5.50
C ALA A 65 19.04 -1.93 6.23
N PRO A 66 19.74 -2.06 7.37
CA PRO A 66 20.28 -0.91 8.11
C PRO A 66 21.44 -0.21 7.41
N SER A 67 21.99 -0.79 6.35
CA SER A 67 23.19 -0.26 5.69
C SER A 67 22.93 1.00 4.88
N GLN A 68 21.68 1.28 4.49
CA GLN A 68 21.32 2.44 3.67
C GLN A 68 19.96 3.06 4.04
N PRO A 69 19.72 3.43 5.31
CA PRO A 69 18.40 3.87 5.78
C PRO A 69 17.96 5.18 5.12
N PHE A 70 18.90 5.97 4.61
CA PHE A 70 18.65 7.26 3.95
C PHE A 70 18.84 7.21 2.42
N ALA A 71 19.00 6.03 1.82
CA ALA A 71 19.13 5.93 0.37
C ALA A 71 17.86 6.46 -0.32
N GLY A 72 18.02 7.55 -1.08
CA GLY A 72 16.91 8.21 -1.76
C GLY A 72 16.07 9.12 -0.87
N LEU A 73 16.53 9.48 0.34
CA LEU A 73 15.78 10.36 1.27
C LEU A 73 15.32 11.66 0.59
N SER A 74 16.22 12.38 -0.09
CA SER A 74 15.88 13.64 -0.76
C SER A 74 14.78 13.45 -1.81
N VAL A 75 14.85 12.37 -2.59
CA VAL A 75 13.84 12.06 -3.62
C VAL A 75 12.50 11.72 -2.97
N HIS A 76 12.48 10.93 -1.89
CA HIS A 76 11.26 10.63 -1.15
C HIS A 76 10.65 11.89 -0.53
N LEU A 77 11.46 12.75 0.11
CA LEU A 77 10.99 13.99 0.71
C LEU A 77 10.39 14.92 -0.35
N THR A 78 11.09 15.14 -1.46
CA THR A 78 10.61 15.98 -2.56
C THR A 78 9.29 15.46 -3.12
N LEU A 79 9.20 14.16 -3.41
CA LEU A 79 7.99 13.59 -3.99
C LEU A 79 6.81 13.54 -3.00
N THR A 80 7.08 13.25 -1.72
CA THR A 80 6.06 13.34 -0.65
C THR A 80 5.54 14.77 -0.54
N PHE A 81 6.44 15.75 -0.53
CA PHE A 81 6.08 17.17 -0.44
C PHE A 81 5.24 17.59 -1.64
N LEU A 82 5.69 17.30 -2.87
CA LEU A 82 4.95 17.63 -4.08
C LEU A 82 3.58 16.94 -4.12
N GLY A 83 3.51 15.65 -3.76
CA GLY A 83 2.25 14.92 -3.67
C GLY A 83 1.29 15.49 -2.62
N ALA A 84 1.82 15.89 -1.46
CA ALA A 84 1.05 16.51 -0.40
C ALA A 84 0.51 17.88 -0.81
N THR A 85 1.37 18.75 -1.36
CA THR A 85 0.98 20.07 -1.87
C THR A 85 -0.05 19.95 -2.99
N PHE A 86 0.17 19.06 -3.97
CA PHE A 86 -0.78 18.82 -5.05
C PHE A 86 -2.13 18.36 -4.51
N THR A 87 -2.14 17.36 -3.62
CA THR A 87 -3.38 16.82 -3.04
C THR A 87 -4.11 17.90 -2.26
N TYR A 88 -3.42 18.64 -1.39
CA TYR A 88 -4.03 19.73 -0.62
C TYR A 88 -4.62 20.82 -1.53
N ALA A 89 -3.86 21.31 -2.50
CA ALA A 89 -4.31 22.35 -3.44
C ALA A 89 -5.49 21.86 -4.28
N PHE A 90 -5.45 20.62 -4.77
CA PHE A 90 -6.52 20.05 -5.58
C PHE A 90 -7.81 19.89 -4.78
N ILE A 91 -7.74 19.37 -3.55
CA ILE A 91 -8.92 19.18 -2.70
C ILE A 91 -9.52 20.52 -2.29
N THR A 92 -8.71 21.47 -1.83
CA THR A 92 -9.20 22.80 -1.45
C THR A 92 -9.78 23.58 -2.64
N TRP A 93 -9.29 23.35 -3.85
CA TRP A 93 -9.88 23.90 -5.07
C TRP A 93 -11.20 23.21 -5.47
N TYR A 94 -11.26 21.88 -5.37
CA TYR A 94 -12.43 21.09 -5.79
C TYR A 94 -13.61 21.21 -4.81
N TYR A 95 -13.33 21.27 -3.50
CA TYR A 95 -14.34 21.36 -2.44
C TYR A 95 -14.38 22.76 -1.83
N LYS A 96 -15.32 23.59 -2.30
CA LYS A 96 -15.43 25.00 -1.90
C LYS A 96 -15.70 25.22 -0.40
N ASP A 97 -16.42 24.31 0.26
CA ASP A 97 -16.77 24.40 1.68
C ASP A 97 -16.02 23.38 2.54
N TRP A 98 -14.82 22.99 2.11
CA TRP A 98 -14.01 21.99 2.81
C TRP A 98 -13.67 22.44 4.23
N ARG A 99 -13.77 21.50 5.17
CA ARG A 99 -13.35 21.68 6.56
C ARG A 99 -12.39 20.57 6.97
N PRO A 100 -11.31 20.90 7.69
CA PRO A 100 -10.39 19.89 8.18
C PRO A 100 -11.06 18.95 9.18
N PHE A 101 -10.73 17.67 9.06
CA PHE A 101 -11.10 16.66 10.04
C PHE A 101 -10.12 16.70 11.23
N PRO A 102 -10.62 16.73 12.48
CA PRO A 102 -9.76 16.82 13.66
C PRO A 102 -8.99 15.51 13.87
N LEU A 103 -7.69 15.50 13.53
CA LEU A 103 -6.82 14.35 13.75
C LEU A 103 -6.66 14.07 15.24
N GLN A 104 -6.90 12.82 15.63
CA GLN A 104 -6.71 12.34 16.99
C GLN A 104 -5.41 11.53 17.09
N GLY A 105 -4.75 11.54 18.25
CA GLY A 105 -3.46 10.86 18.42
C GLY A 105 -3.47 9.36 18.08
N TRP A 106 -4.58 8.66 18.38
CA TRP A 106 -4.72 7.24 18.01
C TRP A 106 -4.81 7.03 16.50
N MET A 107 -5.38 7.99 15.75
CA MET A 107 -5.43 7.92 14.29
C MET A 107 -4.03 7.97 13.70
N VAL A 108 -3.15 8.80 14.27
CA VAL A 108 -1.75 8.88 13.85
C VAL A 108 -1.04 7.55 14.03
N ALA A 109 -1.20 6.91 15.19
CA ALA A 109 -0.59 5.61 15.47
C ALA A 109 -1.13 4.51 14.53
N VAL A 110 -2.45 4.46 14.32
CA VAL A 110 -3.10 3.52 13.41
C VAL A 110 -2.65 3.75 11.96
N SER A 111 -2.57 5.00 11.51
CA SER A 111 -2.09 5.35 10.17
C SER A 111 -0.65 4.90 9.94
N LEU A 112 0.25 5.10 10.91
CA LEU A 112 1.63 4.64 10.78
C LEU A 112 1.71 3.12 10.66
N PHE A 113 0.98 2.41 11.53
CA PHE A 113 0.93 0.95 11.50
C PHE A 113 0.37 0.43 10.18
N LEU A 114 -0.77 0.96 9.73
CA LEU A 114 -1.39 0.56 8.47
C LEU A 114 -0.51 0.87 7.28
N SER A 115 0.09 2.06 7.21
CA SER A 115 1.02 2.40 6.13
C SER A 115 2.21 1.45 6.08
N PHE A 116 2.80 1.08 7.23
CA PHE A 116 3.88 0.09 7.27
C PHE A 116 3.43 -1.27 6.74
N VAL A 117 2.31 -1.78 7.24
CA VAL A 117 1.79 -3.10 6.86
C VAL A 117 1.41 -3.14 5.38
N GLN A 118 0.79 -2.08 4.86
CA GLN A 118 0.43 -1.98 3.45
C GLN A 118 1.68 -1.95 2.57
N GLU A 119 2.68 -1.14 2.89
CA GLU A 119 3.91 -1.12 2.10
C GLU A 119 4.69 -2.44 2.22
N LEU A 120 4.67 -3.11 3.38
CA LEU A 120 5.27 -4.43 3.54
C LEU A 120 4.60 -5.48 2.63
N ILE A 121 3.27 -5.44 2.49
CA ILE A 121 2.57 -6.35 1.57
C ILE A 121 2.88 -5.97 0.11
N PHE A 122 2.69 -4.71 -0.26
CA PHE A 122 2.70 -4.31 -1.67
C PHE A 122 4.09 -4.10 -2.25
N ARG A 123 5.06 -3.59 -1.47
CA ARG A 123 6.42 -3.31 -1.94
C ARG A 123 7.36 -4.45 -1.65
N THR A 124 7.19 -5.12 -0.53
CA THR A 124 8.07 -6.21 -0.17
C THR A 124 7.48 -7.53 -0.64
N PHE A 125 6.41 -8.02 -0.02
CA PHE A 125 5.86 -9.35 -0.34
C PHE A 125 5.51 -9.50 -1.82
N MET A 126 4.72 -8.59 -2.37
CA MET A 126 4.21 -8.72 -3.74
C MET A 126 5.30 -8.53 -4.81
N ILE A 127 6.16 -7.51 -4.68
CA ILE A 127 7.23 -7.26 -5.67
C ILE A 127 8.24 -8.40 -5.66
N GLU A 128 8.80 -8.74 -4.49
CA GLU A 128 9.79 -9.83 -4.38
C GLU A 128 9.20 -11.14 -4.92
N SER A 129 7.93 -11.41 -4.61
CA SER A 129 7.26 -12.62 -5.08
C SER A 129 7.11 -12.71 -6.59
N LEU A 130 6.88 -11.57 -7.25
CA LEU A 130 6.74 -11.49 -8.70
C LEU A 130 8.11 -11.50 -9.40
N GLU A 131 9.11 -10.83 -8.82
CA GLU A 131 10.49 -10.84 -9.32
C GLU A 131 11.12 -12.23 -9.27
N ASP A 132 10.90 -12.99 -8.19
CA ASP A 132 11.33 -14.39 -8.05
C ASP A 132 10.73 -15.30 -9.16
N ARG A 133 9.69 -14.84 -9.85
CA ARG A 133 9.04 -15.51 -11.00
C ARG A 133 9.41 -14.88 -12.34
N ASN A 134 10.43 -14.04 -12.38
CA ASN A 134 10.91 -13.36 -13.58
C ASN A 134 9.85 -12.44 -14.22
N TRP A 135 8.90 -11.91 -13.45
CA TRP A 135 7.99 -10.87 -13.98
C TRP A 135 8.80 -9.62 -14.32
N LYS A 136 8.45 -8.96 -15.43
CA LYS A 136 9.11 -7.73 -15.85
C LYS A 136 8.69 -6.59 -14.93
N LYS A 137 9.61 -5.67 -14.62
CA LYS A 137 9.37 -4.52 -13.72
C LYS A 137 8.12 -3.72 -14.08
N TRP A 138 7.84 -3.50 -15.37
CA TRP A 138 6.64 -2.79 -15.81
C TRP A 138 5.34 -3.56 -15.51
N GLN A 139 5.34 -4.89 -15.59
CA GLN A 139 4.17 -5.72 -15.25
C GLN A 139 3.88 -5.64 -13.76
N ILE A 140 4.94 -5.74 -12.94
CA ILE A 140 4.86 -5.59 -11.49
C ILE A 140 4.32 -4.20 -11.14
N LEU A 141 4.87 -3.15 -11.75
CA LEU A 141 4.44 -1.76 -11.54
C LEU A 141 2.94 -1.55 -11.79
N TRP A 142 2.42 -2.05 -12.91
CA TRP A 142 1.00 -1.98 -13.21
C TRP A 142 0.17 -2.79 -12.22
N LEU A 143 0.57 -4.05 -11.98
CA LEU A 143 -0.20 -4.95 -11.12
C LEU A 143 -0.27 -4.44 -9.68
N THR A 144 0.85 -4.00 -9.10
CA THR A 144 0.89 -3.46 -7.74
C THR A 144 0.07 -2.17 -7.63
N SER A 145 0.19 -1.27 -8.62
CA SER A 145 -0.49 0.04 -8.59
C SER A 145 -1.99 -0.07 -8.81
N LEU A 146 -2.42 -0.92 -9.75
CA LEU A 146 -3.85 -1.20 -9.96
C LEU A 146 -4.46 -1.89 -8.74
N THR A 147 -3.79 -2.91 -8.20
CA THR A 147 -4.29 -3.63 -7.01
C THR A 147 -4.37 -2.70 -5.81
N PHE A 148 -3.32 -1.91 -5.54
CA PHE A 148 -3.30 -0.94 -4.44
C PHE A 148 -4.36 0.15 -4.61
N SER A 149 -4.57 0.67 -5.81
CA SER A 149 -5.65 1.63 -6.05
C SER A 149 -7.03 0.99 -5.83
N PHE A 150 -7.21 -0.24 -6.34
CA PHE A 150 -8.47 -0.95 -6.27
C PHE A 150 -8.92 -1.27 -4.85
N ILE A 151 -8.00 -1.58 -3.92
CA ILE A 151 -8.41 -1.84 -2.52
C ILE A 151 -9.06 -0.63 -1.85
N HIS A 152 -8.83 0.59 -2.39
CA HIS A 152 -9.42 1.82 -1.89
C HIS A 152 -10.81 2.10 -2.50
N ILE A 153 -11.37 1.20 -3.31
CA ILE A 153 -12.76 1.29 -3.77
C ILE A 153 -13.76 1.23 -2.61
N ILE A 154 -13.34 0.71 -1.46
CA ILE A 154 -14.15 0.61 -0.23
C ILE A 154 -14.55 1.97 0.37
N TYR A 155 -13.93 3.07 -0.05
CA TYR A 155 -14.30 4.40 0.41
C TYR A 155 -15.45 4.92 -0.48
N PRO A 156 -16.67 5.04 0.08
CA PRO A 156 -17.88 5.27 -0.70
C PRO A 156 -17.95 6.68 -1.29
N HIS A 157 -17.25 7.64 -0.69
CA HIS A 157 -17.17 9.01 -1.17
C HIS A 157 -15.95 9.20 -2.07
N HIS A 158 -16.17 9.83 -3.22
CA HIS A 158 -15.10 10.25 -4.14
C HIS A 158 -14.21 9.12 -4.66
N THR A 159 -14.80 7.93 -4.81
CA THR A 159 -14.12 6.68 -5.14
C THR A 159 -13.16 6.80 -6.33
N LEU A 160 -13.58 7.36 -7.46
CA LEU A 160 -12.72 7.49 -8.65
C LEU A 160 -11.52 8.41 -8.42
N MET A 161 -11.73 9.55 -7.77
CA MET A 161 -10.67 10.52 -7.47
C MET A 161 -9.66 9.92 -6.49
N PHE A 162 -10.16 9.26 -5.44
CA PHE A 162 -9.31 8.62 -4.44
C PHE A 162 -8.54 7.43 -5.02
N MET A 163 -9.17 6.64 -5.91
CA MET A 163 -8.50 5.61 -6.69
C MET A 163 -7.39 6.19 -7.58
N ALA A 164 -7.63 7.32 -8.25
CA ALA A 164 -6.61 7.96 -9.09
C ALA A 164 -5.41 8.45 -8.26
N LEU A 165 -5.65 9.08 -7.11
CA LEU A 165 -4.60 9.54 -6.20
C LEU A 165 -3.79 8.37 -5.63
N THR A 166 -4.45 7.31 -5.17
CA THR A 166 -3.80 6.11 -4.62
C THR A 166 -3.07 5.32 -5.70
N PHE A 167 -3.57 5.30 -6.94
CA PHE A 167 -2.86 4.74 -8.10
C PHE A 167 -1.57 5.49 -8.37
N ALA A 168 -1.64 6.83 -8.48
CA ALA A 168 -0.47 7.68 -8.73
C ALA A 168 0.58 7.53 -7.61
N PHE A 169 0.14 7.53 -6.35
CA PHE A 169 1.00 7.26 -5.21
C PHE A 169 1.67 5.88 -5.30
N SER A 170 0.90 4.81 -5.53
CA SER A 170 1.45 3.46 -5.59
C SER A 170 2.42 3.26 -6.75
N TRP A 171 2.16 3.92 -7.87
CA TRP A 171 3.06 3.92 -9.03
C TRP A 171 4.41 4.52 -8.65
N MET A 172 4.40 5.72 -8.08
CA MET A 172 5.59 6.41 -7.59
C MET A 172 6.33 5.60 -6.53
N ALA A 173 5.62 5.09 -5.51
CA ALA A 173 6.18 4.28 -4.44
C ALA A 173 6.84 3.00 -4.96
N THR A 174 6.24 2.34 -5.96
CA THR A 174 6.81 1.16 -6.60
C THR A 174 8.10 1.49 -7.36
N LEU A 175 8.13 2.61 -8.10
CA LEU A 175 9.35 3.07 -8.79
C LEU A 175 10.49 3.38 -7.81
N LEU A 176 10.17 4.08 -6.71
CA LEU A 176 11.14 4.38 -5.65
C LEU A 176 11.65 3.09 -4.99
N TYR A 177 10.77 2.13 -4.73
CA TYR A 177 11.16 0.85 -4.15
C TYR A 177 12.05 0.05 -5.08
N PHE A 178 11.77 0.00 -6.40
CA PHE A 178 12.68 -0.61 -7.37
C PHE A 178 14.07 0.03 -7.39
N ARG A 179 14.15 1.35 -7.15
CA ARG A 179 15.41 2.10 -7.23
C ARG A 179 16.24 2.02 -5.95
N TYR A 180 15.60 2.04 -4.79
CA TYR A 180 16.26 2.21 -3.50
C TYR A 180 16.06 1.04 -2.52
N ARG A 181 15.05 0.17 -2.74
CA ARG A 181 14.68 -0.96 -1.85
C ARG A 181 14.64 -0.54 -0.37
N ASN A 182 13.99 0.59 -0.09
CA ASN A 182 13.92 1.17 1.25
C ASN A 182 12.48 1.24 1.73
N LEU A 183 12.07 0.26 2.55
CA LEU A 183 10.71 0.17 3.05
C LEU A 183 10.38 1.28 4.04
N TYR A 184 11.35 1.73 4.83
CA TYR A 184 11.14 2.79 5.83
C TYR A 184 10.73 4.12 5.17
N LEU A 185 11.46 4.54 4.13
CA LEU A 185 11.17 5.81 3.46
C LEU A 185 9.87 5.77 2.69
N VAL A 186 9.56 4.66 2.01
CA VAL A 186 8.27 4.50 1.33
C VAL A 186 7.12 4.48 2.33
N THR A 187 7.29 3.80 3.47
CA THR A 187 6.31 3.81 4.58
C THR A 187 6.10 5.22 5.12
N LEU A 188 7.18 5.99 5.33
CA LEU A 188 7.08 7.36 5.83
C LEU A 188 6.36 8.28 4.83
N SER A 189 6.69 8.17 3.53
CA SER A 189 5.98 8.86 2.46
C SER A 189 4.49 8.52 2.46
N HIS A 190 4.15 7.23 2.55
CA HIS A 190 2.77 6.78 2.62
C HIS A 190 2.06 7.35 3.85
N PHE A 191 2.68 7.21 5.02
CA PHE A 191 2.12 7.68 6.29
C PHE A 191 1.79 9.18 6.25
N VAL A 192 2.70 10.02 5.75
CA VAL A 192 2.47 11.47 5.63
C VAL A 192 1.29 11.78 4.71
N LEU A 193 1.21 11.13 3.55
CA LEU A 193 0.10 11.31 2.63
C LEU A 193 -1.22 10.77 3.19
N ASN A 194 -1.17 9.68 3.93
CA ASN A 194 -2.34 9.10 4.60
C ASN A 194 -2.87 10.04 5.70
N LEU A 195 -1.98 10.65 6.49
CA LEU A 195 -2.38 11.68 7.45
C LEU A 195 -3.03 12.89 6.77
N LEU A 196 -2.50 13.30 5.62
CA LEU A 196 -3.11 14.37 4.83
C LEU A 196 -4.51 13.97 4.35
N VAL A 197 -4.68 12.78 3.81
CA VAL A 197 -5.99 12.23 3.39
C VAL A 197 -6.97 12.20 4.56
N LEU A 198 -6.53 11.78 5.75
CA LEU A 198 -7.35 11.79 6.96
C LEU A 198 -7.74 13.22 7.36
N TYR A 199 -6.77 14.13 7.41
CA TYR A 199 -6.99 15.54 7.72
C TYR A 199 -7.94 16.21 6.72
N LEU A 200 -7.84 15.84 5.45
CA LEU A 200 -8.72 16.30 4.37
C LEU A 200 -10.11 15.65 4.41
N GLY A 201 -10.38 14.69 5.29
CA GLY A 201 -11.69 14.04 5.40
C GLY A 201 -12.03 13.16 4.18
N LEU A 202 -11.06 12.79 3.35
CA LEU A 202 -11.33 11.98 2.15
C LEU A 202 -11.70 10.51 2.45
N HIS A 203 -11.62 10.12 3.72
CA HIS A 203 -11.94 8.78 4.21
C HIS A 203 -13.38 8.67 4.73
N THR A 204 -14.05 9.80 4.97
CA THR A 204 -15.42 9.88 5.50
C THR A 204 -16.42 9.94 4.37
#